data_AF-A0A7C6P5T6-F1
#
_entry.id   AF-A0A7C6P5T6-F1
#
_cell.length_a   1.000
_cell.length_b   1.000
_cell.length_c   1.000
_cell.angle_alpha   90.00
_cell.angle_beta   90.00
_cell.angle_gamma   90.00
#
_symmetry.space_group_name_H-M   'P 1'
#
loop_
_entity.id
_entity.type
_entity.pdbx_description
1 polymer ?
#
loop_
_entity_poly.entity_id
_entity_poly.type
_entity_poly.pdbx_seq_one_letter_code
_entity_poly.pdbx_strand_id
1 'polypeptide(L)'
;MYNQIVIDELINFIHNNPNLSKEKLTEAVVKKFQLTKDRSVYYNKYYAIRFSKSSSDNFSNTVLGLSTLQKYDHLPFIICLNTPNENKLMLANTSFLKKISHSSHKLRRDNIRGSFNGTDIVRRFGTIENNENNFEELFSFHQEIPFEENLDRLVESTNNIIGRKLRYDSNPKGDANILNSVDRAEKFIASKYYDELNADLFTKVKKVRNEILIATLIDNVNIRGRVIEYLITHGNSDNLSANIIKALQKKEPLPEIKTDNDLGDYNKNFDLYDSKTDIKTKILYLKSAPKAFNIDKLLTFLSKDKSIYLIYFVGFESNNEIKTFLCSVFNTKLLEGTGVQFHWAGRNSRGVAQFNGAIIDDILNEKLNIINKNKAREWLQYLISI
;
A
#
# COMPACT_ATOMS: atom_id res chain seq x y z
N MET A 1 -6.91 12.06 6.51
CA MET A 1 -5.49 12.42 6.79
C MET A 1 -5.23 12.11 8.26
N TYR A 2 -4.15 11.40 8.56
CA TYR A 2 -3.79 11.06 9.94
C TYR A 2 -3.42 12.34 10.73
N ASN A 3 -3.89 12.46 11.98
CA ASN A 3 -3.57 13.60 12.85
C ASN A 3 -2.74 13.12 14.04
N GLN A 4 -1.42 13.20 13.91
CA GLN A 4 -0.47 12.70 14.91
C GLN A 4 -0.74 13.28 16.31
N ILE A 5 -0.91 14.61 16.41
CA ILE A 5 -1.11 15.30 17.70
C ILE A 5 -2.33 14.74 18.44
N VAL A 6 -3.47 14.65 17.74
CA VAL A 6 -4.72 14.18 18.34
C VAL A 6 -4.66 12.69 18.71
N ILE A 7 -3.99 11.88 17.88
CA ILE A 7 -3.86 10.44 18.14
C ILE A 7 -2.90 10.17 19.31
N ASP A 8 -1.78 10.91 19.40
CA ASP A 8 -0.83 10.80 20.51
C ASP A 8 -1.47 11.24 21.83
N GLU A 9 -2.27 12.32 21.82
CA GLU A 9 -3.04 12.72 23.00
C GLU A 9 -4.00 11.61 23.47
N LEU A 10 -4.67 10.93 22.53
CA LEU A 10 -5.54 9.79 22.82
C LEU A 10 -4.76 8.62 23.42
N ILE A 11 -3.66 8.22 22.78
CA ILE A 11 -2.79 7.11 23.22
C ILE A 11 -2.28 7.40 24.63
N ASN A 12 -1.70 8.58 24.85
CA ASN A 12 -1.18 9.01 26.15
C ASN A 12 -2.29 9.03 27.21
N PHE A 13 -3.49 9.49 26.87
CA PHE A 13 -4.59 9.48 27.82
C PHE A 13 -5.02 8.06 28.22
N ILE A 14 -5.09 7.13 27.27
CA ILE A 14 -5.45 5.73 27.54
C ILE A 14 -4.38 5.04 28.41
N HIS A 15 -3.10 5.27 28.11
CA HIS A 15 -1.99 4.69 28.86
C HIS A 15 -1.81 5.27 30.26
N ASN A 16 -2.17 6.54 30.47
CA ASN A 16 -2.20 7.16 31.80
C ASN A 16 -3.39 6.71 32.66
N ASN A 17 -4.29 5.88 32.13
CA ASN A 17 -5.46 5.36 32.84
C ASN A 17 -5.55 3.82 32.76
N PRO A 18 -4.48 3.07 33.12
CA PRO A 18 -4.44 1.61 32.91
C PRO A 18 -5.42 0.84 33.80
N ASN A 19 -5.75 1.39 34.97
CA ASN A 19 -6.57 0.73 35.99
C ASN A 19 -8.08 0.97 35.81
N LEU A 20 -8.51 1.76 34.83
CA LEU A 20 -9.93 1.99 34.61
C LEU A 20 -10.59 0.76 33.99
N SER A 21 -11.79 0.42 34.46
CA SER A 21 -12.62 -0.55 33.75
C SER A 21 -12.96 -0.01 32.36
N LYS A 22 -13.20 -0.91 31.41
CA LYS A 22 -13.67 -0.58 30.06
C LYS A 22 -14.75 0.52 30.05
N GLU A 23 -15.75 0.44 30.92
CA GLU A 23 -16.87 1.39 31.00
C GLU A 23 -16.38 2.79 31.42
N LYS A 24 -15.61 2.86 32.52
CA LYS A 24 -15.05 4.13 33.02
C LYS A 24 -14.05 4.74 32.04
N LEU A 25 -13.22 3.92 31.41
CA LEU A 25 -12.27 4.37 30.39
C LEU A 25 -13.03 4.92 29.17
N THR A 26 -14.09 4.24 28.73
CA THR A 26 -14.94 4.69 27.62
C THR A 26 -15.54 6.06 27.94
N GLU A 27 -16.15 6.23 29.12
CA GLU A 27 -16.74 7.51 29.54
C GLU A 27 -15.70 8.64 29.60
N ALA A 28 -14.53 8.35 30.17
CA ALA A 28 -13.44 9.32 30.29
C ALA A 28 -12.91 9.77 28.92
N VAL A 29 -12.69 8.83 28.00
CA VAL A 29 -12.22 9.12 26.63
C VAL A 29 -13.30 9.89 25.85
N VAL A 30 -14.56 9.43 25.90
CA VAL A 30 -15.67 10.09 25.19
C VAL A 30 -15.83 11.54 25.64
N LYS A 31 -15.78 11.78 26.95
CA LYS A 31 -15.89 13.13 27.52
C LYS A 31 -14.70 14.00 27.12
N LYS A 32 -13.46 13.50 27.26
CA LYS A 32 -12.24 14.28 26.99
C LYS A 32 -12.12 14.67 25.52
N PHE A 33 -12.39 13.74 24.61
CA PHE A 33 -12.17 13.93 23.17
C PHE A 33 -13.46 14.27 22.41
N GLN A 34 -14.56 14.53 23.13
CA GLN A 34 -15.86 14.92 22.59
C GLN A 34 -16.35 13.97 21.48
N LEU A 35 -16.29 12.67 21.77
CA LEU A 35 -16.61 11.65 20.77
C LEU A 35 -18.12 11.50 20.58
N THR A 36 -18.55 11.41 19.32
CA THR A 36 -19.91 11.05 18.94
C THR A 36 -20.08 9.54 19.00
N LYS A 37 -21.17 9.06 19.61
CA LYS A 37 -21.50 7.64 19.70
C LYS A 37 -22.41 7.24 18.53
N ASP A 38 -21.98 6.25 17.73
CA ASP A 38 -22.82 5.50 16.80
C ASP A 38 -22.82 4.02 17.22
N ARG A 39 -23.90 3.60 17.86
CA ARG A 39 -24.07 2.27 18.47
C ARG A 39 -22.92 1.93 19.43
N SER A 40 -21.92 1.21 18.95
CA SER A 40 -20.78 0.70 19.72
C SER A 40 -19.44 1.22 19.19
N VAL A 41 -19.47 2.19 18.28
CA VAL A 41 -18.32 2.95 17.80
C VAL A 41 -18.43 4.37 18.35
N TYR A 42 -17.30 4.92 18.76
CA TYR A 42 -17.16 6.33 19.16
C TYR A 42 -16.22 6.99 18.18
N TYR A 43 -16.52 8.19 17.70
CA TYR A 43 -15.70 8.81 16.67
C TYR A 43 -15.72 10.34 16.75
N ASN A 44 -14.73 10.95 16.10
CA ASN A 44 -14.69 12.36 15.76
C ASN A 44 -14.18 12.48 14.31
N LYS A 45 -13.80 13.68 13.88
CA LYS A 45 -13.25 13.90 12.54
C LYS A 45 -11.85 13.31 12.29
N TYR A 46 -11.17 12.83 13.33
CA TYR A 46 -9.78 12.38 13.28
C TYR A 46 -9.63 10.87 13.40
N TYR A 47 -10.49 10.18 14.15
CA TYR A 47 -10.46 8.74 14.31
C TYR A 47 -11.83 8.18 14.72
N ALA A 48 -11.97 6.87 14.55
CA ALA A 48 -13.02 6.08 15.17
C ALA A 48 -12.40 5.07 16.12
N ILE A 49 -13.02 4.84 17.28
CA ILE A 49 -12.54 3.94 18.31
C ILE A 49 -13.65 3.02 18.81
N ARG A 50 -13.28 1.76 19.06
CA ARG A 50 -14.13 0.78 19.73
C ARG A 50 -13.42 0.19 20.94
N PHE A 51 -14.13 0.16 22.06
CA PHE A 51 -13.64 -0.44 23.30
C PHE A 51 -14.05 -1.91 23.42
N SER A 52 -13.06 -2.77 23.58
CA SER A 52 -13.19 -4.21 23.79
C SER A 52 -12.59 -4.58 25.14
N LYS A 53 -13.03 -5.71 25.71
CA LYS A 53 -12.47 -6.26 26.95
C LYS A 53 -12.13 -7.73 26.74
N SER A 54 -10.99 -8.16 27.28
CA SER A 54 -10.53 -9.55 27.25
C SER A 54 -9.64 -9.85 28.46
N SER A 55 -9.55 -11.11 28.87
CA SER A 55 -8.59 -11.56 29.87
C SER A 55 -7.17 -11.73 29.31
N SER A 56 -7.03 -11.80 27.98
CA SER A 56 -5.75 -11.95 27.29
C SER A 56 -5.69 -11.14 25.99
N ASP A 57 -4.49 -11.02 25.44
CA ASP A 57 -4.23 -10.34 24.16
C ASP A 57 -4.97 -10.95 22.99
N ASN A 58 -5.15 -12.27 23.04
CA ASN A 58 -5.86 -13.05 22.04
C ASN A 58 -7.35 -13.08 22.39
N PHE A 59 -8.09 -12.08 21.90
CA PHE A 59 -9.53 -12.00 22.12
C PHE A 59 -10.30 -12.44 20.88
N SER A 60 -11.18 -13.43 21.03
CA SER A 60 -11.98 -14.00 19.94
C SER A 60 -13.38 -13.40 19.81
N ASN A 61 -13.76 -12.47 20.70
CA ASN A 61 -15.07 -11.86 20.69
C ASN A 61 -15.33 -11.08 19.39
N THR A 62 -16.59 -11.08 18.97
CA THR A 62 -17.08 -10.25 17.86
C THR A 62 -16.77 -8.79 18.12
N VAL A 63 -16.00 -8.19 17.21
CA VAL A 63 -15.65 -6.78 17.24
C VAL A 63 -16.76 -6.02 16.55
N LEU A 64 -16.85 -5.98 15.23
CA LEU A 64 -17.81 -5.12 14.54
C LEU A 64 -18.29 -5.75 13.22
N GLY A 65 -19.49 -5.37 12.77
CA GLY A 65 -19.98 -5.68 11.44
C GLY A 65 -19.20 -4.92 10.36
N LEU A 66 -18.87 -5.59 9.24
CA LEU A 66 -18.09 -4.99 8.14
C LEU A 66 -18.80 -3.77 7.52
N SER A 67 -20.13 -3.82 7.38
CA SER A 67 -20.92 -2.67 6.88
C SER A 67 -20.90 -1.47 7.83
N THR A 68 -20.67 -1.69 9.13
CA THR A 68 -20.48 -0.59 10.07
C THR A 68 -19.06 -0.04 9.99
N LEU A 69 -18.05 -0.92 9.85
CA LEU A 69 -16.66 -0.50 9.64
C LEU A 69 -16.50 0.35 8.37
N GLN A 70 -17.16 -0.01 7.28
CA GLN A 70 -17.10 0.72 6.00
C GLN A 70 -17.32 2.23 6.16
N LYS A 71 -18.25 2.64 7.04
CA LYS A 71 -18.54 4.06 7.30
C LYS A 71 -17.34 4.83 7.84
N TYR A 72 -16.44 4.13 8.54
CA TYR A 72 -15.31 4.71 9.27
C TYR A 72 -13.96 4.31 8.67
N ASP A 73 -13.94 3.48 7.63
CA ASP A 73 -12.69 2.92 7.10
C ASP A 73 -11.74 4.01 6.58
N HIS A 74 -12.28 5.16 6.18
CA HIS A 74 -11.49 6.34 5.79
C HIS A 74 -10.78 7.07 6.96
N LEU A 75 -11.02 6.67 8.21
CA LEU A 75 -10.37 7.18 9.43
C LEU A 75 -9.55 6.06 10.08
N PRO A 76 -8.51 6.37 10.88
CA PRO A 76 -7.89 5.37 11.75
C PRO A 76 -8.96 4.71 12.62
N PHE A 77 -9.21 3.42 12.39
CA PHE A 77 -10.20 2.67 13.14
C PHE A 77 -9.52 1.88 14.24
N ILE A 78 -9.50 2.46 15.44
CA ILE A 78 -8.73 1.99 16.59
C ILE A 78 -9.59 1.03 17.42
N ILE A 79 -9.02 -0.11 17.78
CA ILE A 79 -9.54 -0.96 18.85
C ILE A 79 -8.73 -0.69 20.11
N CYS A 80 -9.42 -0.28 21.16
CA CYS A 80 -8.89 -0.23 22.52
C CYS A 80 -9.29 -1.50 23.26
N LEU A 81 -8.34 -2.42 23.43
CA LEU A 81 -8.52 -3.65 24.16
C LEU A 81 -8.10 -3.45 25.61
N ASN A 82 -9.07 -3.34 26.50
CA ASN A 82 -8.84 -3.32 27.95
C ASN A 82 -8.58 -4.76 28.43
N THR A 83 -7.36 -5.00 28.91
CA THR A 83 -6.94 -6.26 29.55
C THR A 83 -6.70 -6.03 31.05
N PRO A 84 -6.52 -7.08 31.87
CA PRO A 84 -6.22 -6.91 33.30
C PRO A 84 -4.91 -6.15 33.58
N ASN A 85 -3.94 -6.22 32.67
CA ASN A 85 -2.60 -5.68 32.88
C ASN A 85 -2.40 -4.33 32.18
N GLU A 86 -3.00 -4.15 31.01
CA GLU A 86 -2.78 -2.95 30.18
C GLU A 86 -3.92 -2.71 29.17
N ASN A 87 -3.93 -1.50 28.59
CA ASN A 87 -4.77 -1.17 27.45
C ASN A 87 -3.96 -1.31 26.17
N LYS A 88 -4.37 -2.21 25.26
CA LYS A 88 -3.71 -2.39 23.96
C LYS A 88 -4.47 -1.65 22.87
N LEU A 89 -3.73 -0.98 22.00
CA LEU A 89 -4.28 -0.26 20.85
C LEU A 89 -3.85 -0.96 19.56
N MET A 90 -4.78 -1.12 18.62
CA MET A 90 -4.50 -1.68 17.29
C MET A 90 -5.41 -1.06 16.24
N LEU A 91 -4.95 -0.93 15.00
CA LEU A 91 -5.80 -0.57 13.87
C LEU A 91 -6.58 -1.79 13.37
N ALA A 92 -7.86 -1.58 13.05
CA ALA A 92 -8.74 -2.60 12.50
C ALA A 92 -9.50 -2.13 11.24
N ASN A 93 -8.92 -1.15 10.52
CA ASN A 93 -9.30 -0.83 9.16
C ASN A 93 -9.29 -2.08 8.27
N THR A 94 -10.02 -2.07 7.16
CA THR A 94 -10.20 -3.24 6.31
C THR A 94 -8.87 -3.84 5.81
N SER A 95 -7.82 -3.05 5.63
CA SER A 95 -6.47 -3.56 5.28
C SER A 95 -5.83 -4.43 6.36
N PHE A 96 -6.24 -4.25 7.63
CA PHE A 96 -5.75 -4.97 8.81
C PHE A 96 -6.69 -6.07 9.29
N LEU A 97 -7.62 -6.52 8.44
CA LEU A 97 -8.49 -7.65 8.72
C LEU A 97 -8.08 -8.88 7.89
N LYS A 98 -7.95 -10.04 8.53
CA LYS A 98 -7.62 -11.31 7.87
C LYS A 98 -8.79 -11.84 7.05
N LYS A 99 -10.00 -11.82 7.63
CA LYS A 99 -11.26 -12.34 7.08
C LYS A 99 -12.46 -11.79 7.85
N ILE A 100 -13.67 -12.14 7.43
CA ILE A 100 -14.93 -11.86 8.13
C ILE A 100 -15.49 -13.18 8.68
N SER A 101 -15.40 -13.38 9.99
CA SER A 101 -15.67 -14.70 10.60
C SER A 101 -17.13 -14.99 10.92
N HIS A 102 -17.93 -13.99 11.34
CA HIS A 102 -19.29 -14.23 11.83
C HIS A 102 -20.35 -13.76 10.85
N SER A 103 -21.41 -14.56 10.71
CA SER A 103 -22.58 -14.23 9.88
C SER A 103 -22.22 -13.85 8.44
N SER A 104 -21.13 -14.42 7.91
CA SER A 104 -20.53 -14.05 6.64
C SER A 104 -20.88 -14.98 5.48
N HIS A 105 -21.76 -15.97 5.68
CA HIS A 105 -22.20 -16.92 4.64
C HIS A 105 -22.78 -16.26 3.37
N LYS A 106 -23.22 -15.01 3.46
CA LYS A 106 -23.73 -14.24 2.32
C LYS A 106 -22.80 -13.10 1.90
N LEU A 107 -21.59 -13.02 2.45
CA LEU A 107 -20.63 -11.97 2.15
C LEU A 107 -20.25 -12.05 0.67
N ARG A 108 -20.53 -10.95 -0.05
CA ARG A 108 -20.18 -10.75 -1.44
C ARG A 108 -19.91 -9.26 -1.68
N ARG A 109 -19.35 -8.93 -2.84
CA ARG A 109 -19.12 -7.53 -3.26
C ARG A 109 -20.39 -6.69 -3.21
N ASP A 110 -21.50 -7.27 -3.68
CA ASP A 110 -22.83 -6.65 -3.70
C ASP A 110 -23.59 -6.79 -2.37
N ASN A 111 -23.04 -7.50 -1.39
CA ASN A 111 -23.72 -7.80 -0.13
C ASN A 111 -22.73 -7.86 1.04
N ILE A 112 -22.43 -6.69 1.58
CA ILE A 112 -21.50 -6.50 2.71
C ILE A 112 -22.20 -6.93 4.01
N ARG A 113 -22.22 -8.23 4.29
CA ARG A 113 -22.76 -8.82 5.53
C ARG A 113 -21.70 -9.67 6.25
N GLY A 114 -21.72 -9.55 7.57
CA GLY A 114 -20.85 -10.30 8.47
C GLY A 114 -20.10 -9.40 9.44
N SER A 115 -19.48 -10.00 10.43
CA SER A 115 -18.68 -9.34 11.46
C SER A 115 -17.31 -10.01 11.60
N PHE A 116 -16.33 -9.23 12.04
CA PHE A 116 -14.99 -9.73 12.33
C PHE A 116 -14.76 -9.84 13.84
N ASN A 117 -13.89 -10.77 14.24
CA ASN A 117 -13.46 -11.00 15.62
C ASN A 117 -12.13 -10.34 15.90
N GLY A 118 -11.75 -10.26 17.17
CA GLY A 118 -10.42 -9.76 17.56
C GLY A 118 -9.27 -10.60 16.98
N THR A 119 -9.48 -11.90 16.80
CA THR A 119 -8.54 -12.82 16.15
C THR A 119 -8.34 -12.53 14.66
N ASP A 120 -9.33 -11.89 14.03
CA ASP A 120 -9.27 -11.51 12.61
C ASP A 120 -8.43 -10.25 12.40
N ILE A 121 -8.12 -9.48 13.45
CA ILE A 121 -7.25 -8.32 13.35
C ILE A 121 -5.80 -8.77 13.16
N VAL A 122 -5.13 -8.21 12.17
CA VAL A 122 -3.72 -8.45 11.85
C VAL A 122 -2.86 -7.86 12.97
N ARG A 123 -1.93 -8.66 13.51
CA ARG A 123 -1.01 -8.23 14.58
C ARG A 123 0.30 -7.67 14.05
N ARG A 124 0.65 -8.03 12.83
CA ARG A 124 1.87 -7.59 12.14
C ARG A 124 1.59 -7.47 10.65
N PHE A 125 1.95 -6.34 10.07
CA PHE A 125 1.82 -6.04 8.65
C PHE A 125 3.23 -5.99 8.05
N GLY A 126 3.63 -7.04 7.33
CA GLY A 126 5.03 -7.25 6.94
C GLY A 126 5.93 -7.41 8.17
N THR A 127 6.89 -6.50 8.33
CA THR A 127 7.79 -6.43 9.50
C THR A 127 7.26 -5.51 10.61
N ILE A 128 6.21 -4.73 10.35
CA ILE A 128 5.70 -3.67 11.23
C ILE A 128 4.61 -4.21 12.14
N GLU A 129 4.72 -3.99 13.44
CA GLU A 129 3.71 -4.42 14.42
C GLU A 129 2.49 -3.51 14.42
N ASN A 130 1.29 -4.09 14.53
CA ASN A 130 0.05 -3.34 14.65
C ASN A 130 -0.19 -2.91 16.10
N ASN A 131 0.54 -1.86 16.50
CA ASN A 131 0.45 -1.20 17.79
C ASN A 131 0.51 0.34 17.61
N GLU A 132 0.25 1.07 18.69
CA GLU A 132 0.17 2.52 18.71
C GLU A 132 1.41 3.24 18.17
N ASN A 133 2.60 2.67 18.32
CA ASN A 133 3.85 3.28 17.87
C ASN A 133 3.94 3.36 16.33
N ASN A 134 3.18 2.51 15.63
CA ASN A 134 3.23 2.38 14.17
C ASN A 134 1.94 2.86 13.49
N PHE A 135 1.01 3.49 14.20
CA PHE A 135 -0.30 3.85 13.66
C PHE A 135 -0.24 4.76 12.44
N GLU A 136 0.64 5.75 12.45
CA GLU A 136 0.76 6.67 11.32
C GLU A 136 1.23 5.95 10.06
N GLU A 137 2.29 5.15 10.18
CA GLU A 137 2.84 4.38 9.07
C GLU A 137 1.83 3.35 8.56
N LEU A 138 1.22 2.57 9.46
CA LEU A 138 0.20 1.60 9.11
C LEU A 138 -0.98 2.28 8.41
N PHE A 139 -1.52 3.36 8.98
CA PHE A 139 -2.65 4.04 8.36
C PHE A 139 -2.28 4.60 6.98
N SER A 140 -1.04 5.05 6.77
CA SER A 140 -0.59 5.47 5.45
C SER A 140 -0.67 4.35 4.40
N PHE A 141 -0.34 3.10 4.75
CA PHE A 141 -0.55 1.94 3.86
C PHE A 141 -2.02 1.70 3.55
N HIS A 142 -2.89 1.87 4.55
CA HIS A 142 -4.32 1.67 4.39
C HIS A 142 -4.93 2.71 3.44
N GLN A 143 -4.51 3.97 3.52
CA GLN A 143 -5.03 5.05 2.67
C GLN A 143 -4.77 4.84 1.17
N GLU A 144 -3.76 4.05 0.82
CA GLU A 144 -3.42 3.75 -0.58
C GLU A 144 -4.29 2.64 -1.18
N ILE A 145 -5.05 1.90 -0.36
CA ILE A 145 -5.89 0.78 -0.83
C ILE A 145 -7.38 1.16 -0.73
N PRO A 146 -8.11 1.24 -1.85
CA PRO A 146 -9.55 1.45 -1.83
C PRO A 146 -10.30 0.39 -1.02
N PHE A 147 -11.38 0.80 -0.36
CA PHE A 147 -12.27 -0.12 0.36
C PHE A 147 -12.69 -1.33 -0.49
N GLU A 148 -13.06 -1.11 -1.75
CA GLU A 148 -13.51 -2.19 -2.66
C GLU A 148 -12.42 -3.24 -2.91
N GLU A 149 -11.14 -2.83 -3.00
CA GLU A 149 -10.04 -3.79 -3.15
C GLU A 149 -9.84 -4.62 -1.86
N ASN A 150 -10.01 -3.99 -0.70
CA ASN A 150 -10.00 -4.71 0.58
C ASN A 150 -11.24 -5.61 0.73
N LEU A 151 -12.42 -5.18 0.27
CA LEU A 151 -13.65 -5.97 0.29
C LEU A 151 -13.49 -7.23 -0.56
N ASP A 152 -12.94 -7.11 -1.76
CA ASP A 152 -12.62 -8.26 -2.62
C ASP A 152 -11.77 -9.29 -1.90
N ARG A 153 -10.67 -8.81 -1.30
CA ARG A 153 -9.76 -9.65 -0.51
C ARG A 153 -10.49 -10.31 0.67
N LEU A 154 -11.38 -9.60 1.35
CA LEU A 154 -12.14 -10.11 2.49
C LEU A 154 -13.21 -11.13 2.08
N VAL A 155 -13.92 -10.90 0.98
CA VAL A 155 -14.90 -11.83 0.41
C VAL A 155 -14.21 -13.15 0.04
N GLU A 156 -13.09 -13.07 -0.66
CA GLU A 156 -12.33 -14.24 -1.10
C GLU A 156 -11.79 -15.05 0.09
N SER A 157 -11.11 -14.38 1.03
CA SER A 157 -10.54 -15.01 2.23
C SER A 157 -11.58 -15.61 3.17
N THR A 158 -12.79 -15.05 3.17
CA THR A 158 -13.90 -15.54 4.00
C THR A 158 -14.59 -16.76 3.37
N ASN A 159 -14.75 -16.76 2.05
CA ASN A 159 -15.45 -17.82 1.33
C ASN A 159 -14.52 -18.96 0.88
N ASN A 160 -13.23 -18.93 1.25
CA ASN A 160 -12.19 -19.86 0.79
C ASN A 160 -12.19 -20.04 -0.74
N ILE A 161 -12.58 -19.00 -1.49
CA ILE A 161 -12.69 -19.08 -2.94
C ILE A 161 -11.27 -19.13 -3.50
N ILE A 162 -10.92 -20.26 -4.12
CA ILE A 162 -9.65 -20.44 -4.83
C ILE A 162 -9.66 -19.51 -6.05
N GLY A 163 -8.91 -18.42 -5.96
CA GLY A 163 -8.80 -17.42 -7.01
C GLY A 163 -8.15 -18.00 -8.27
N ARG A 164 -8.74 -17.67 -9.44
CA ARG A 164 -8.27 -18.05 -10.79
C ARG A 164 -6.92 -17.44 -11.22
N LYS A 165 -6.26 -16.61 -10.40
CA LYS A 165 -4.98 -15.99 -10.79
C LYS A 165 -3.84 -17.02 -10.70
N LEU A 166 -2.94 -17.01 -11.69
CA LEU A 166 -1.77 -17.90 -11.72
C LEU A 166 -0.75 -17.43 -10.67
N ARG A 167 -0.65 -18.14 -9.55
CA ARG A 167 0.51 -18.09 -8.67
C ARG A 167 1.73 -18.50 -9.47
N TYR A 168 2.88 -17.86 -9.24
CA TYR A 168 4.13 -18.33 -9.83
C TYR A 168 4.42 -19.75 -9.33
N ASP A 169 4.57 -20.68 -10.27
CA ASP A 169 4.87 -22.09 -9.99
C ASP A 169 6.38 -22.27 -9.86
N SER A 170 6.83 -22.52 -8.63
CA SER A 170 8.25 -22.66 -8.30
C SER A 170 8.82 -23.86 -9.05
N ASN A 171 9.93 -23.62 -9.74
CA ASN A 171 10.66 -24.67 -10.44
C ASN A 171 12.16 -24.33 -10.44
N PRO A 172 13.06 -25.33 -10.46
CA PRO A 172 14.49 -25.10 -10.25
C PRO A 172 15.11 -24.10 -11.23
N LYS A 173 14.71 -24.13 -12.51
CA LYS A 173 15.23 -23.23 -13.53
C LYS A 173 14.73 -21.80 -13.32
N GLY A 174 13.43 -21.64 -13.11
CA GLY A 174 12.81 -20.34 -12.87
C GLY A 174 13.33 -19.68 -11.60
N ASP A 175 13.49 -20.45 -10.52
CA ASP A 175 13.98 -19.94 -9.24
C ASP A 175 15.46 -19.54 -9.32
N ALA A 176 16.29 -20.34 -10.00
CA ALA A 176 17.66 -19.95 -10.31
C ALA A 176 17.71 -18.65 -11.13
N ASN A 177 16.83 -18.50 -12.14
CA ASN A 177 16.74 -17.29 -12.93
C ASN A 177 16.26 -16.07 -12.15
N ILE A 178 15.34 -16.25 -11.20
CA ILE A 178 14.90 -15.21 -10.28
C ILE A 178 16.08 -14.76 -9.42
N LEU A 179 16.85 -15.66 -8.83
CA LEU A 179 18.00 -15.28 -8.01
C LEU A 179 19.12 -14.62 -8.84
N ASN A 180 19.34 -15.10 -10.07
CA ASN A 180 20.29 -14.49 -11.02
C ASN A 180 19.82 -13.13 -11.54
N SER A 181 18.55 -12.75 -11.35
CA SER A 181 18.04 -11.43 -11.74
C SER A 181 18.74 -10.29 -10.98
N VAL A 182 19.27 -10.57 -9.79
CA VAL A 182 20.06 -9.62 -9.00
C VAL A 182 21.36 -9.25 -9.73
N ASP A 183 22.08 -10.23 -10.27
CA ASP A 183 23.30 -9.96 -11.06
C ASP A 183 22.98 -9.30 -12.40
N ARG A 184 21.84 -9.65 -13.02
CA ARG A 184 21.38 -8.98 -14.24
C ARG A 184 21.08 -7.50 -13.98
N ALA A 185 20.40 -7.18 -12.87
CA ALA A 185 20.07 -5.83 -12.48
C ALA A 185 21.32 -4.99 -12.18
N GLU A 186 22.30 -5.53 -11.45
CA GLU A 186 23.57 -4.85 -11.19
C GLU A 186 24.30 -4.52 -12.49
N LYS A 187 24.40 -5.48 -13.41
CA LYS A 187 25.00 -5.27 -14.74
C LYS A 187 24.23 -4.23 -15.56
N PHE A 188 22.90 -4.25 -15.49
CA PHE A 188 22.05 -3.30 -16.23
C PHE A 188 22.28 -1.86 -15.76
N ILE A 189 22.28 -1.62 -14.44
CA ILE A 189 22.48 -0.28 -13.85
C ILE A 189 23.85 0.30 -14.23
N ALA A 190 24.88 -0.54 -14.35
CA ALA A 190 26.21 -0.13 -14.78
C ALA A 190 26.36 -0.01 -16.32
N SER A 191 25.28 -0.21 -17.09
CA SER A 191 25.33 -0.25 -18.55
C SER A 191 24.76 1.00 -19.20
N LYS A 192 25.15 1.26 -20.45
CA LYS A 192 24.57 2.32 -21.29
C LYS A 192 23.04 2.20 -21.46
N TYR A 193 22.47 1.00 -21.32
CA TYR A 193 21.03 0.80 -21.46
C TYR A 193 20.25 1.44 -20.30
N TYR A 194 20.85 1.49 -19.11
CA TYR A 194 20.29 2.23 -17.99
C TYR A 194 20.26 3.72 -18.27
N ASP A 195 21.38 4.29 -18.74
CA ASP A 195 21.46 5.72 -19.07
C ASP A 195 20.44 6.10 -20.16
N GLU A 196 20.31 5.25 -21.19
CA GLU A 196 19.34 5.43 -22.26
C GLU A 196 17.89 5.40 -21.74
N LEU A 197 17.54 4.41 -20.90
CA LEU A 197 16.20 4.31 -20.33
C LEU A 197 15.89 5.49 -19.39
N ASN A 198 16.86 5.89 -18.57
CA ASN A 198 16.71 7.00 -17.64
C ASN A 198 16.52 8.33 -18.38
N ALA A 199 17.30 8.58 -19.44
CA ALA A 199 17.17 9.77 -20.27
C ALA A 199 15.83 9.83 -21.02
N ASP A 200 15.34 8.70 -21.52
CA ASP A 200 14.04 8.58 -22.18
C ASP A 200 12.88 8.91 -21.21
N LEU A 201 12.85 8.27 -20.03
CA LEU A 201 11.86 8.55 -19.00
C LEU A 201 11.93 10.00 -18.48
N PHE A 202 13.14 10.54 -18.32
CA PHE A 202 13.32 11.95 -17.96
C PHE A 202 12.74 12.90 -19.01
N THR A 203 12.99 12.61 -20.29
CA THR A 203 12.47 13.40 -21.41
C THR A 203 10.95 13.35 -21.47
N LYS A 204 10.35 12.17 -21.24
CA LYS A 204 8.90 11.99 -21.15
C LYS A 204 8.30 12.83 -20.03
N VAL A 205 8.84 12.79 -18.81
CA VAL A 205 8.38 13.64 -17.70
C VAL A 205 8.50 15.13 -18.04
N LYS A 206 9.63 15.54 -18.63
CA LYS A 206 9.85 16.94 -19.02
C LYS A 206 8.80 17.43 -20.02
N LYS A 207 8.38 16.58 -20.97
CA LYS A 207 7.40 16.90 -22.00
C LYS A 207 6.01 17.20 -21.45
N VAL A 208 5.59 16.52 -20.38
CA VAL A 208 4.26 16.67 -19.75
C VAL A 208 4.31 17.33 -18.37
N ARG A 209 5.37 18.09 -18.09
CA ARG A 209 5.64 18.66 -16.76
C ARG A 209 4.46 19.47 -16.21
N ASN A 210 3.88 20.35 -17.05
CA ASN A 210 2.83 21.27 -16.60
C ASN A 210 1.55 20.51 -16.27
N GLU A 211 1.20 19.54 -17.10
CA GLU A 211 0.05 18.67 -16.96
C GLU A 211 0.14 17.83 -15.68
N ILE A 212 1.33 17.28 -15.40
CA ILE A 212 1.59 16.53 -14.18
C ILE A 212 1.42 17.43 -12.94
N LEU A 213 1.95 18.66 -12.96
CA LEU A 213 1.77 19.60 -11.85
C LEU A 213 0.29 19.90 -11.58
N ILE A 214 -0.52 20.07 -12.63
CA ILE A 214 -1.97 20.23 -12.47
C ILE A 214 -2.60 18.95 -11.89
N ALA A 215 -2.19 17.78 -12.36
CA ALA A 215 -2.68 16.50 -11.84
C ALA A 215 -2.38 16.28 -10.36
N THR A 216 -1.32 16.91 -9.79
CA THR A 216 -1.07 16.83 -8.34
C THR A 216 -2.18 17.40 -7.47
N LEU A 217 -3.03 18.27 -8.04
CA LEU A 217 -4.20 18.85 -7.36
C LEU A 217 -5.38 17.87 -7.25
N ILE A 218 -5.29 16.68 -7.85
CA ILE A 218 -6.32 15.65 -7.71
C ILE A 218 -6.22 15.07 -6.29
N ASP A 219 -7.31 15.21 -5.51
CA ASP A 219 -7.39 14.72 -4.13
C ASP A 219 -7.30 13.19 -4.04
N ASN A 220 -7.93 12.49 -4.99
CA ASN A 220 -7.92 11.04 -5.03
C ASN A 220 -6.56 10.52 -5.53
N VAL A 221 -5.76 10.00 -4.61
CA VAL A 221 -4.40 9.49 -4.85
C VAL A 221 -4.33 8.46 -5.98
N ASN A 222 -5.31 7.56 -6.05
CA ASN A 222 -5.36 6.52 -7.08
C ASN A 222 -5.64 7.10 -8.47
N ILE A 223 -6.57 8.05 -8.57
CA ILE A 223 -6.86 8.73 -9.85
C ILE A 223 -5.66 9.57 -10.26
N ARG A 224 -5.06 10.29 -9.32
CA ARG A 224 -3.85 11.10 -9.53
C ARG A 224 -2.71 10.26 -10.09
N GLY A 225 -2.38 9.13 -9.45
CA GLY A 225 -1.32 8.23 -9.90
C GLY A 225 -1.53 7.78 -11.35
N ARG A 226 -2.72 7.24 -11.64
CA ARG A 226 -3.09 6.77 -12.98
C ARG A 226 -3.01 7.85 -14.05
N VAL A 227 -3.47 9.07 -13.74
CA VAL A 227 -3.38 10.20 -14.67
C VAL A 227 -1.93 10.53 -14.99
N ILE A 228 -1.07 10.62 -13.98
CA ILE A 228 0.35 10.95 -14.17
C ILE A 228 1.08 9.84 -14.92
N GLU A 229 0.87 8.57 -14.54
CA GLU A 229 1.39 7.40 -15.23
C GLU A 229 1.02 7.42 -16.72
N TYR A 230 -0.25 7.68 -17.03
CA TYR A 230 -0.75 7.77 -18.40
C TYR A 230 -0.09 8.91 -19.19
N LEU A 231 0.01 10.11 -18.60
CA LEU A 231 0.63 11.27 -19.24
C LEU A 231 2.12 11.03 -19.55
N ILE A 232 2.87 10.39 -18.66
CA ILE A 232 4.30 10.10 -18.87
C ILE A 232 4.48 9.06 -19.99
N THR A 233 3.66 8.02 -19.99
CA THR A 233 3.79 6.91 -20.94
C THR A 233 3.36 7.30 -22.36
N HIS A 234 2.23 7.98 -22.50
CA HIS A 234 1.59 8.30 -23.78
C HIS A 234 1.86 9.73 -24.29
N GLY A 235 2.35 10.63 -23.42
CA GLY A 235 2.61 12.03 -23.77
C GLY A 235 1.35 12.75 -24.24
N ASN A 236 1.48 13.75 -25.12
CA ASN A 236 0.36 14.49 -25.70
C ASN A 236 -0.09 13.92 -27.06
N SER A 237 0.27 12.66 -27.37
CA SER A 237 0.12 12.10 -28.72
C SER A 237 -1.23 11.43 -28.99
N ASP A 238 -2.01 11.14 -27.95
CA ASP A 238 -3.32 10.51 -28.11
C ASP A 238 -4.48 11.40 -27.64
N ASN A 239 -5.68 11.10 -28.15
CA ASN A 239 -6.90 11.85 -27.84
C ASN A 239 -7.25 11.79 -26.34
N LEU A 240 -6.90 10.69 -25.66
CA LEU A 240 -7.21 10.53 -24.24
C LEU A 240 -6.37 11.49 -23.38
N SER A 241 -5.08 11.64 -23.70
CA SER A 241 -4.18 12.60 -23.05
C SER A 241 -4.67 14.02 -23.27
N ALA A 242 -5.04 14.38 -24.50
CA ALA A 242 -5.61 15.70 -24.79
C ALA A 242 -6.91 15.96 -24.00
N ASN A 243 -7.77 14.94 -23.86
CA ASN A 243 -9.00 15.03 -23.06
C ASN A 243 -8.72 15.16 -21.56
N ILE A 244 -7.76 14.42 -21.02
CA ILE A 244 -7.30 14.54 -19.62
C ILE A 244 -6.80 15.97 -19.37
N ILE A 245 -5.96 16.50 -20.26
CA ILE A 245 -5.40 17.85 -20.14
C ILE A 245 -6.52 18.89 -20.14
N LYS A 246 -7.47 18.76 -21.07
CA LYS A 246 -8.64 19.66 -21.15
C LYS A 246 -9.49 19.58 -19.88
N ALA A 247 -9.75 18.37 -19.37
CA ALA A 247 -10.52 18.16 -18.16
C ALA A 247 -9.83 18.79 -16.93
N LEU A 248 -8.52 18.57 -16.78
CA LEU A 248 -7.70 19.18 -15.73
C LEU A 248 -7.72 20.71 -15.78
N GLN A 249 -7.55 21.30 -16.96
CA GLN A 249 -7.55 22.76 -17.14
C GLN A 249 -8.92 23.38 -16.87
N LYS A 250 -10.01 22.72 -17.27
CA LYS A 250 -11.38 23.21 -17.13
C LYS A 250 -12.06 22.81 -15.83
N LYS A 251 -11.40 22.00 -14.99
CA LYS A 251 -11.98 21.35 -13.80
C LYS A 251 -13.25 20.54 -14.14
N GLU A 252 -13.25 19.89 -15.30
CA GLU A 252 -14.30 18.97 -15.74
C GLU A 252 -14.00 17.53 -15.23
N PRO A 253 -14.99 16.64 -15.16
CA PRO A 253 -14.76 15.24 -14.80
C PRO A 253 -13.71 14.58 -15.70
N LEU A 254 -12.77 13.85 -15.09
CA LEU A 254 -11.74 13.12 -15.82
C LEU A 254 -12.34 11.96 -16.62
N PRO A 255 -11.84 11.68 -17.83
CA PRO A 255 -12.25 10.51 -18.59
C PRO A 255 -11.82 9.22 -17.87
N GLU A 256 -12.50 8.11 -18.17
CA GLU A 256 -12.13 6.81 -17.62
C GLU A 256 -10.78 6.36 -18.21
N ILE A 257 -9.78 6.21 -17.34
CA ILE A 257 -8.45 5.71 -17.70
C ILE A 257 -8.42 4.21 -17.37
N LYS A 258 -8.39 3.38 -18.41
CA LYS A 258 -8.17 1.94 -18.25
C LYS A 258 -6.68 1.68 -18.18
N THR A 259 -6.23 1.17 -17.04
CA THR A 259 -4.84 0.71 -16.86
C THR A 259 -4.75 -0.76 -17.24
N ASP A 260 -3.76 -1.12 -18.04
CA ASP A 260 -3.46 -2.52 -18.29
C ASP A 260 -2.99 -3.19 -17.01
N ASN A 261 -3.45 -4.42 -16.77
CA ASN A 261 -3.04 -5.22 -15.62
C ASN A 261 -1.63 -5.83 -15.82
N ASP A 262 -0.66 -5.08 -16.34
CA ASP A 262 0.72 -5.53 -16.48
C ASP A 262 1.51 -5.36 -15.14
N LEU A 263 2.80 -5.69 -15.14
CA LEU A 263 3.74 -5.52 -14.02
C LEU A 263 4.37 -4.11 -13.98
N GLY A 264 4.51 -3.45 -15.13
CA GLY A 264 5.04 -2.09 -15.22
C GLY A 264 4.30 -1.29 -16.28
N ASP A 265 4.40 0.04 -16.18
CA ASP A 265 3.70 1.00 -17.04
C ASP A 265 4.47 1.32 -18.31
N TYR A 266 5.80 1.15 -18.27
CA TYR A 266 6.68 1.39 -19.41
C TYR A 266 7.61 0.22 -19.67
N ASN A 267 7.57 -0.30 -20.90
CA ASN A 267 8.35 -1.45 -21.31
C ASN A 267 9.30 -1.04 -22.43
N LYS A 268 10.58 -1.44 -22.32
CA LYS A 268 11.58 -1.21 -23.37
C LYS A 268 12.47 -2.43 -23.52
N ASN A 269 12.60 -2.91 -24.75
CA ASN A 269 13.45 -4.04 -25.09
C ASN A 269 14.79 -3.54 -25.61
N PHE A 270 15.86 -4.14 -25.10
CA PHE A 270 17.24 -3.98 -25.53
C PHE A 270 17.76 -5.33 -26.00
N ASP A 271 18.86 -5.35 -26.75
CA ASP A 271 19.44 -6.60 -27.28
C ASP A 271 19.66 -7.66 -26.18
N LEU A 272 20.10 -7.21 -25.01
CA LEU A 272 20.46 -8.06 -23.86
C LEU A 272 19.39 -8.11 -22.76
N TYR A 273 18.40 -7.20 -22.77
CA TYR A 273 17.50 -7.00 -21.65
C TYR A 273 16.07 -6.68 -22.08
N ASP A 274 15.10 -7.33 -21.44
CA ASP A 274 13.70 -6.96 -21.51
C ASP A 274 13.37 -6.17 -20.25
N SER A 275 13.23 -4.84 -20.37
CA SER A 275 12.96 -3.99 -19.22
C SER A 275 11.46 -3.73 -19.04
N LYS A 276 11.00 -3.86 -17.80
CA LYS A 276 9.71 -3.36 -17.35
C LYS A 276 9.93 -2.34 -16.26
N THR A 277 9.32 -1.17 -16.40
CA THR A 277 9.45 -0.05 -15.48
C THR A 277 8.07 0.34 -14.96
N ASP A 278 7.92 0.31 -13.65
CA ASP A 278 6.71 0.73 -12.94
C ASP A 278 6.91 2.17 -12.44
N ILE A 279 6.01 3.08 -12.78
CA ILE A 279 6.13 4.50 -12.50
C ILE A 279 5.41 4.78 -11.18
N LYS A 280 6.14 5.28 -10.19
CA LYS A 280 5.57 5.60 -8.87
C LYS A 280 5.63 7.09 -8.59
N THR A 281 4.46 7.67 -8.37
CA THR A 281 4.34 9.08 -8.04
C THR A 281 4.30 9.26 -6.53
N LYS A 282 5.00 10.29 -6.03
CA LYS A 282 4.95 10.66 -4.63
C LYS A 282 4.95 12.18 -4.46
N ILE A 283 4.01 12.67 -3.66
CA ILE A 283 4.04 14.06 -3.19
C ILE A 283 4.93 14.08 -1.94
N LEU A 284 6.12 14.68 -2.02
CA LEU A 284 7.20 14.49 -1.04
C LEU A 284 6.87 15.08 0.34
N TYR A 285 6.01 16.09 0.38
CA TYR A 285 5.53 16.68 1.64
C TYR A 285 4.31 15.95 2.23
N LEU A 286 3.80 14.90 1.57
CA LEU A 286 2.73 14.06 2.10
C LEU A 286 3.30 12.69 2.51
N LYS A 287 2.89 12.22 3.68
CA LYS A 287 3.15 10.83 4.09
C LYS A 287 2.24 9.90 3.29
N SER A 288 2.78 9.30 2.23
CA SER A 288 2.14 8.28 1.40
C SER A 288 3.03 7.07 1.23
N ALA A 289 2.45 5.88 1.12
CA ALA A 289 3.17 4.61 1.08
C ALA A 289 2.74 3.78 -0.14
N PRO A 290 3.19 4.16 -1.34
CA PRO A 290 2.60 3.68 -2.58
C PRO A 290 2.71 2.16 -2.71
N LYS A 291 1.66 1.56 -3.29
CA LYS A 291 1.68 0.15 -3.67
C LYS A 291 2.81 -0.09 -4.66
N ALA A 292 3.62 -1.11 -4.41
CA ALA A 292 4.72 -1.50 -5.27
C ALA A 292 4.19 -2.41 -6.39
N PHE A 293 4.38 -3.72 -6.26
CA PHE A 293 4.06 -4.71 -7.28
C PHE A 293 3.29 -5.91 -6.71
N ASN A 294 2.62 -6.65 -7.59
CA ASN A 294 2.13 -7.98 -7.25
C ASN A 294 3.30 -8.99 -7.27
N ILE A 295 3.42 -9.79 -6.21
CA ILE A 295 4.57 -10.68 -6.02
C ILE A 295 4.66 -11.74 -7.12
N ASP A 296 3.55 -12.38 -7.49
CA ASP A 296 3.59 -13.43 -8.51
C ASP A 296 3.92 -12.87 -9.89
N LYS A 297 3.36 -11.71 -10.26
CA LYS A 297 3.75 -11.03 -11.51
C LYS A 297 5.25 -10.74 -11.54
N LEU A 298 5.81 -10.28 -10.42
CA LEU A 298 7.24 -10.02 -10.31
C LEU A 298 8.04 -11.32 -10.49
N LEU A 299 7.75 -12.37 -9.73
CA LEU A 299 8.47 -13.65 -9.81
C LEU A 299 8.37 -14.28 -11.21
N THR A 300 7.17 -14.27 -11.82
CA THR A 300 6.96 -14.75 -13.19
C THR A 300 7.76 -13.96 -14.22
N PHE A 301 7.96 -12.66 -14.01
CA PHE A 301 8.79 -11.86 -14.90
C PHE A 301 10.28 -12.12 -14.68
N LEU A 302 10.74 -12.14 -13.42
CA LEU A 302 12.14 -12.35 -13.05
C LEU A 302 12.67 -13.75 -13.39
N SER A 303 11.79 -14.74 -13.56
CA SER A 303 12.17 -16.09 -14.00
C SER A 303 12.60 -16.16 -15.47
N LYS A 304 12.41 -15.09 -16.25
CA LYS A 304 12.85 -14.98 -17.65
C LYS A 304 14.30 -14.54 -17.75
N ASP A 305 15.03 -15.05 -18.76
CA ASP A 305 16.48 -14.90 -18.90
C ASP A 305 16.98 -13.45 -19.05
N LYS A 306 16.20 -12.57 -19.68
CA LYS A 306 16.58 -11.16 -19.98
C LYS A 306 15.88 -10.13 -19.09
N SER A 307 15.11 -10.57 -18.11
CA SER A 307 14.24 -9.69 -17.33
C SER A 307 15.03 -8.68 -16.49
N ILE A 308 14.61 -7.41 -16.58
CA ILE A 308 15.03 -6.29 -15.74
C ILE A 308 13.78 -5.55 -15.26
N TYR A 309 13.59 -5.48 -13.95
CA TYR A 309 12.49 -4.75 -13.35
C TYR A 309 12.99 -3.53 -12.59
N LEU A 310 12.40 -2.37 -12.90
CA LEU A 310 12.80 -1.07 -12.39
C LEU A 310 11.57 -0.33 -11.87
N ILE A 311 11.80 0.59 -10.92
CA ILE A 311 10.82 1.54 -10.44
C ILE A 311 11.29 2.92 -10.84
N TYR A 312 10.46 3.70 -11.53
CA TYR A 312 10.75 5.09 -11.85
C TYR A 312 9.96 6.01 -10.91
N PHE A 313 10.65 6.58 -9.94
CA PHE A 313 10.04 7.50 -8.98
C PHE A 313 9.90 8.89 -9.59
N VAL A 314 8.74 9.51 -9.39
CA VAL A 314 8.44 10.90 -9.73
C VAL A 314 7.94 11.60 -8.47
N GLY A 315 8.83 12.35 -7.84
CA GLY A 315 8.61 13.12 -6.61
C GLY A 315 8.23 14.56 -6.88
N PHE A 316 7.25 15.08 -6.15
CA PHE A 316 6.80 16.49 -6.22
C PHE A 316 7.13 17.22 -4.92
N GLU A 317 7.86 18.33 -5.04
CA GLU A 317 8.12 19.24 -3.93
C GLU A 317 7.09 20.37 -3.84
N SER A 318 7.05 21.05 -2.70
CA SER A 318 6.13 22.17 -2.45
C SER A 318 6.41 23.40 -3.32
N ASN A 319 7.62 23.53 -3.86
CA ASN A 319 8.03 24.59 -4.78
C ASN A 319 7.72 24.27 -6.27
N ASN A 320 6.93 23.23 -6.55
CA ASN A 320 6.65 22.69 -7.89
C ASN A 320 7.89 22.10 -8.61
N GLU A 321 8.96 21.78 -7.88
CA GLU A 321 10.07 21.00 -8.41
C GLU A 321 9.66 19.53 -8.56
N ILE A 322 10.12 18.90 -9.65
CA ILE A 322 9.91 17.47 -9.90
C ILE A 322 11.27 16.80 -9.82
N LYS A 323 11.41 15.88 -8.86
CA LYS A 323 12.57 14.99 -8.75
C LYS A 323 12.22 13.65 -9.38
N THR A 324 13.13 13.11 -10.18
CA THR A 324 12.97 11.76 -10.72
C THR A 324 14.17 10.89 -10.43
N PHE A 325 13.93 9.58 -10.34
CA PHE A 325 14.98 8.58 -10.17
C PHE A 325 14.55 7.22 -10.72
N LEU A 326 15.35 6.66 -11.63
CA LEU A 326 15.20 5.29 -12.10
C LEU A 326 15.94 4.33 -11.16
N CYS A 327 15.18 3.57 -10.39
CA CYS A 327 15.68 2.73 -9.31
C CYS A 327 15.54 1.25 -9.66
N SER A 328 16.53 0.42 -9.31
CA SER A 328 16.31 -1.03 -9.31
C SER A 328 15.40 -1.45 -8.17
N VAL A 329 14.52 -2.42 -8.42
CA VAL A 329 13.72 -3.06 -7.36
C VAL A 329 14.60 -3.67 -6.26
N PHE A 330 15.88 -3.97 -6.54
CA PHE A 330 16.85 -4.50 -5.59
C PHE A 330 17.68 -3.45 -4.87
N ASN A 331 17.33 -2.17 -4.97
CA ASN A 331 17.96 -1.12 -4.19
C ASN A 331 17.87 -1.45 -2.70
N THR A 332 19.01 -1.37 -2.00
CA THR A 332 19.13 -1.84 -0.61
C THR A 332 18.17 -1.15 0.34
N LYS A 333 18.06 0.20 0.25
CA LYS A 333 17.12 0.96 1.07
C LYS A 333 15.68 0.62 0.72
N LEU A 334 15.38 0.52 -0.58
CA LEU A 334 14.03 0.20 -1.05
C LEU A 334 13.56 -1.15 -0.51
N LEU A 335 14.43 -2.17 -0.55
CA LEU A 335 14.13 -3.50 -0.01
C LEU A 335 13.86 -3.46 1.50
N GLU A 336 14.67 -2.75 2.27
CA GLU A 336 14.48 -2.58 3.73
C GLU A 336 13.16 -1.88 4.06
N GLY A 337 12.75 -0.94 3.22
CA GLY A 337 11.47 -0.23 3.30
C GLY A 337 10.28 -0.94 2.66
N THR A 338 10.42 -2.16 2.14
CA THR A 338 9.32 -2.85 1.45
C THR A 338 8.55 -3.76 2.40
N GLY A 339 7.28 -3.45 2.65
CA GLY A 339 6.35 -4.32 3.35
C GLY A 339 5.64 -5.27 2.40
N VAL A 340 5.43 -6.52 2.82
CA VAL A 340 4.59 -7.49 2.08
C VAL A 340 3.21 -7.58 2.71
N GLN A 341 2.19 -7.27 1.92
CA GLN A 341 0.80 -7.53 2.24
C GLN A 341 0.36 -8.84 1.60
N PHE A 342 0.25 -9.87 2.43
CA PHE A 342 -0.24 -11.17 2.02
C PHE A 342 -1.71 -11.12 1.60
N HIS A 343 -2.05 -11.82 0.53
CA HIS A 343 -3.42 -12.26 0.30
C HIS A 343 -3.62 -13.58 1.06
N TRP A 344 -4.46 -13.58 2.10
CA TRP A 344 -4.71 -14.77 2.92
C TRP A 344 -5.74 -15.71 2.28
N ALA A 345 -5.50 -17.01 2.48
CA ALA A 345 -6.32 -18.19 2.15
C ALA A 345 -7.46 -17.97 1.14
N GLY A 346 -7.16 -18.14 -0.15
CA GLY A 346 -8.17 -18.10 -1.21
C GLY A 346 -7.56 -17.65 -2.52
N ARG A 347 -6.79 -16.56 -2.56
CA ARG A 347 -6.02 -16.25 -3.79
C ARG A 347 -4.92 -17.28 -3.99
N ASN A 348 -4.88 -17.88 -5.17
CA ASN A 348 -3.66 -18.47 -5.70
C ASN A 348 -2.68 -17.32 -6.07
N SER A 349 -2.27 -16.53 -5.08
CA SER A 349 -1.30 -15.43 -5.20
C SER A 349 -0.66 -15.11 -3.84
N ARG A 350 0.62 -14.78 -3.84
CA ARG A 350 1.45 -14.45 -2.67
C ARG A 350 1.16 -13.08 -2.06
N GLY A 351 0.44 -12.21 -2.76
CA GLY A 351 0.12 -10.86 -2.27
C GLY A 351 0.71 -9.74 -3.10
N VAL A 352 0.82 -8.58 -2.46
CA VAL A 352 1.37 -7.34 -3.03
C VAL A 352 2.42 -6.77 -2.09
N ALA A 353 3.45 -6.15 -2.66
CA ALA A 353 4.42 -5.36 -1.92
C ALA A 353 3.95 -3.89 -1.83
N GLN A 354 4.36 -3.19 -0.78
CA GLN A 354 4.15 -1.77 -0.58
C GLN A 354 5.45 -1.11 -0.12
N PHE A 355 5.73 0.08 -0.61
CA PHE A 355 6.93 0.83 -0.23
C PHE A 355 6.65 1.75 0.96
N ASN A 356 7.61 1.83 1.89
CA ASN A 356 7.64 2.87 2.90
C ASN A 356 7.93 4.23 2.22
N GLY A 357 7.07 5.20 2.49
CA GLY A 357 7.19 6.54 1.94
C GLY A 357 8.52 7.22 2.28
N ALA A 358 8.96 7.22 3.53
CA ALA A 358 10.17 7.91 3.97
C ALA A 358 11.41 7.40 3.22
N ILE A 359 11.47 6.10 2.96
CA ILE A 359 12.53 5.47 2.17
C ILE A 359 12.55 5.98 0.72
N ILE A 360 11.38 6.24 0.13
CA ILE A 360 11.31 6.83 -1.22
C ILE A 360 11.89 8.25 -1.22
N ASP A 361 11.62 9.03 -0.17
CA ASP A 361 12.13 10.41 -0.06
C ASP A 361 13.66 10.41 0.01
N ASP A 362 14.24 9.53 0.83
CA ASP A 362 15.69 9.34 0.92
C ASP A 362 16.30 8.95 -0.42
N ILE A 363 15.70 7.97 -1.11
CA ILE A 363 16.20 7.48 -2.40
C ILE A 363 16.12 8.56 -3.49
N LEU A 364 15.04 9.37 -3.51
CA LEU A 364 14.90 10.47 -4.48
C LEU A 364 15.90 11.60 -4.25
N ASN A 365 16.36 11.79 -3.01
CA ASN A 365 17.37 12.78 -2.65
C ASN A 365 18.79 12.28 -2.94
N GLU A 366 19.12 11.04 -2.56
CA GLU A 366 20.45 10.47 -2.76
C GLU A 366 20.72 10.06 -4.20
N LYS A 367 19.71 9.54 -4.89
CA LYS A 367 19.79 9.03 -6.27
C LYS A 367 20.89 7.98 -6.48
N LEU A 368 21.07 7.09 -5.50
CA LEU A 368 22.06 6.01 -5.54
C LEU A 368 21.39 4.64 -5.74
N ASN A 369 21.84 3.89 -6.75
CA ASN A 369 21.40 2.51 -7.01
C ASN A 369 22.36 1.48 -6.38
N ILE A 370 22.36 1.38 -5.05
CA ILE A 370 23.20 0.42 -4.33
C ILE A 370 22.46 -0.91 -4.17
N ILE A 371 23.00 -1.99 -4.74
CA ILE A 371 22.46 -3.35 -4.62
C ILE A 371 23.36 -4.18 -3.69
N ASN A 372 22.82 -4.60 -2.54
CA ASN A 372 23.42 -5.66 -1.75
C ASN A 372 22.88 -7.02 -2.24
N LYS A 373 23.73 -7.77 -2.95
CA LYS A 373 23.31 -9.04 -3.58
C LYS A 373 22.78 -10.06 -2.60
N ASN A 374 23.38 -10.17 -1.42
CA ASN A 374 22.98 -11.17 -0.43
C ASN A 374 21.58 -10.84 0.11
N LYS A 375 21.37 -9.60 0.55
CA LYS A 375 20.04 -9.14 1.00
C LYS A 375 18.98 -9.28 -0.09
N ALA A 376 19.30 -8.92 -1.33
CA ALA A 376 18.36 -9.04 -2.45
C ALA A 376 17.98 -10.50 -2.74
N ARG A 377 18.94 -11.44 -2.69
CA ARG A 377 18.67 -12.87 -2.88
C ARG A 377 17.90 -13.46 -1.70
N GLU A 378 18.24 -13.11 -0.46
CA GLU A 378 17.47 -13.50 0.74
C GLU A 378 16.02 -13.03 0.65
N TRP A 379 15.80 -11.79 0.20
CA TRP A 379 14.45 -11.26 -0.03
C TRP A 379 13.69 -12.04 -1.10
N LEU A 380 14.33 -12.35 -2.23
CA LEU A 380 13.70 -13.17 -3.28
C LEU A 380 13.39 -14.60 -2.80
N GLN A 381 14.29 -15.22 -2.03
CA GLN A 381 14.04 -16.53 -1.42
C GLN A 381 12.85 -16.49 -0.48
N TYR A 382 12.77 -15.44 0.35
CA TYR A 382 11.60 -15.18 1.17
C TYR A 382 10.34 -15.08 0.31
N LEU A 383 10.33 -14.26 -0.75
CA LEU A 383 9.17 -14.12 -1.63
C LEU A 383 8.76 -15.44 -2.32
N ILE A 384 9.72 -16.26 -2.75
CA ILE A 384 9.45 -17.58 -3.36
C ILE A 384 8.79 -18.52 -2.34
N SER A 385 9.24 -18.49 -1.08
CA SER A 385 8.80 -19.38 0.00
C SER A 385 7.38 -19.10 0.52
N ILE A 386 6.84 -17.91 0.26
CA ILE A 386 5.44 -17.55 0.54
C ILE A 386 4.51 -18.38 -0.33
#